data_AF-A0A2I0P1M0-F1
#
_entry.id   AF-A0A2I0P1M0-F1
#
_cell.length_a   1.000
_cell.length_b   1.000
_cell.length_c   1.000
_cell.angle_alpha   90.00
_cell.angle_beta   90.00
_cell.angle_gamma   90.00
#
_symmetry.space_group_name_H-M   'P 1'
#
loop_
_entity.id
_entity.type
_entity.pdbx_description
1 polymer ?
#
loop_
_entity_poly.entity_id
_entity_poly.type
_entity_poly.pdbx_seq_one_letter_code
_entity_poly.pdbx_strand_id
1 'polypeptide(L)'
;RTIVHKSDTEMEQKLIVYQNLRSLNYIPKTGYKFGHHFRVYLGRKDHSEMLVQAIAPQSTLPMNSISRSVRMAHSVKKKMLFGCIHAEGIAYIEFARIKL
;
A
#
# COMPACT_ATOMS: atom_id res chain seq x y z
N ARG A 1 13.69 8.56 17.56
CA ARG A 1 12.44 7.92 17.08
C ARG A 1 11.21 8.84 17.16
N THR A 2 11.20 9.90 17.99
CA THR A 2 9.98 10.66 18.36
C THR A 2 9.54 11.77 17.39
N ILE A 3 10.43 12.32 16.57
CA ILE A 3 10.12 13.55 15.80
C ILE A 3 9.18 13.28 14.61
N VAL A 4 9.40 12.18 13.88
CA VAL A 4 8.62 11.84 12.67
C VAL A 4 7.18 11.41 13.01
N HIS A 5 6.97 10.84 14.18
CA HIS A 5 5.66 10.33 14.61
C HIS A 5 4.64 11.44 14.90
N LYS A 6 5.09 12.66 15.18
CA LYS A 6 4.20 13.82 15.39
C LYS A 6 3.64 14.39 14.08
N SER A 7 4.33 14.20 12.96
CA SER A 7 3.93 14.76 11.66
C SER A 7 3.17 13.76 10.77
N ASP A 8 3.38 12.46 10.95
CA ASP A 8 2.74 11.41 10.15
C ASP A 8 2.08 10.39 11.07
N THR A 9 0.75 10.48 11.20
CA THR A 9 -0.05 9.61 12.06
C THR A 9 -0.11 8.17 11.56
N GLU A 10 0.24 7.92 10.29
CA GLU A 10 0.21 6.60 9.66
C GLU A 10 1.60 5.94 9.64
N MET A 11 2.60 6.57 10.27
CA MET A 11 4.00 6.14 10.20
C MET A 11 4.21 4.72 10.73
N GLU A 12 3.50 4.35 11.80
CA GLU A 12 3.59 3.02 12.39
C GLU A 12 3.10 1.94 11.41
N GLN A 13 1.96 2.17 10.77
CA GLN A 13 1.37 1.27 9.79
C GLN A 13 2.25 1.15 8.55
N LYS A 14 2.79 2.30 8.08
CA LYS A 14 3.77 2.34 6.98
C LYS A 14 5.00 1.49 7.32
N LEU A 15 5.53 1.60 8.52
CA LEU A 15 6.72 0.87 8.95
C LEU A 15 6.46 -0.65 9.00
N ILE A 16 5.34 -1.07 9.58
CA ILE A 16 4.95 -2.48 9.67
C ILE A 16 4.82 -3.12 8.28
N VAL A 17 4.06 -2.47 7.38
CA VAL A 17 3.88 -2.94 5.99
C VAL A 17 5.21 -2.93 5.23
N TYR A 18 6.03 -1.89 5.41
CA TYR A 18 7.35 -1.81 4.78
C TYR A 18 8.25 -2.99 5.18
N GLN A 19 8.32 -3.29 6.48
CA GLN A 19 9.15 -4.40 7.00
C GLN A 19 8.67 -5.75 6.48
N ASN A 20 7.35 -5.98 6.45
CA ASN A 20 6.77 -7.21 5.93
C ASN A 20 7.00 -7.39 4.42
N LEU A 21 6.84 -6.34 3.62
CA LEU A 21 7.17 -6.39 2.19
C LEU A 21 8.64 -6.72 1.96
N ARG A 22 9.55 -6.17 2.79
CA ARG A 22 10.99 -6.47 2.72
C ARG A 22 11.30 -7.91 3.12
N SER A 23 10.64 -8.46 4.14
CA SER A 23 10.86 -9.86 4.56
C SER A 23 10.37 -10.86 3.51
N LEU A 24 9.37 -10.47 2.71
CA LEU A 24 8.87 -11.24 1.56
C LEU A 24 9.70 -11.04 0.27
N ASN A 25 10.89 -10.45 0.36
CA ASN A 25 11.79 -10.15 -0.77
C ASN A 25 11.24 -9.16 -1.82
N TYR A 26 10.22 -8.36 -1.47
CA TYR A 26 9.80 -7.24 -2.31
C TYR A 26 10.66 -5.99 -2.07
N ILE A 27 10.63 -5.07 -3.03
CA ILE A 27 11.33 -3.78 -2.93
C ILE A 27 10.30 -2.65 -2.87
N PRO A 28 9.76 -2.32 -1.69
CA PRO A 28 8.92 -1.15 -1.50
C PRO A 28 9.76 0.14 -1.63
N LYS A 29 9.28 1.08 -2.45
CA LYS A 29 9.75 2.47 -2.54
C LYS A 29 8.59 3.41 -2.26
N THR A 30 8.88 4.69 -2.01
CA THR A 30 7.81 5.70 -1.85
C THR A 30 6.85 5.71 -3.04
N GLY A 31 5.55 5.63 -2.72
CA GLY A 31 4.44 5.70 -3.65
C GLY A 31 3.80 7.08 -3.76
N TYR A 32 4.36 8.11 -3.11
CA TYR A 32 3.70 9.42 -2.93
C TYR A 32 3.34 10.13 -4.24
N LYS A 33 4.12 9.91 -5.31
CA LYS A 33 3.77 10.37 -6.67
C LYS A 33 2.39 9.88 -7.13
N PHE A 34 1.93 8.76 -6.60
CA PHE A 34 0.66 8.11 -6.91
C PHE A 34 -0.38 8.29 -5.78
N GLY A 35 -0.09 9.08 -4.75
CA GLY A 35 -0.99 9.28 -3.61
C GLY A 35 -1.19 8.04 -2.74
N HIS A 36 -0.22 7.11 -2.72
CA HIS A 36 -0.25 5.87 -1.94
C HIS A 36 1.07 5.72 -1.18
N HIS A 37 1.09 4.91 -0.13
CA HIS A 37 2.28 4.77 0.72
C HIS A 37 3.48 4.20 -0.05
N PHE A 38 3.26 3.09 -0.76
CA PHE A 38 4.34 2.38 -1.44
C PHE A 38 4.02 2.08 -2.89
N ARG A 39 5.06 2.12 -3.70
CA ARG A 39 5.13 1.40 -4.97
C ARG A 39 6.09 0.24 -4.79
N VAL A 40 5.68 -0.95 -5.19
CA VAL A 40 6.40 -2.19 -4.87
C VAL A 40 6.89 -2.85 -6.15
N TYR A 41 8.16 -3.25 -6.14
CA TYR A 41 8.81 -3.95 -7.24
C TYR A 41 8.99 -5.41 -6.86
N LEU A 42 8.75 -6.30 -7.83
CA LEU A 42 9.13 -7.70 -7.78
C LEU A 42 10.50 -7.84 -8.45
N GLY A 43 11.54 -8.00 -7.63
CA GLY A 43 12.92 -8.06 -8.10
C GLY A 43 13.43 -6.75 -8.74
N ARG A 44 14.43 -6.86 -9.62
CA ARG A 44 15.09 -5.73 -10.29
C ARG A 44 14.44 -5.41 -11.64
N LYS A 45 13.19 -4.94 -11.61
CA LYS A 45 12.48 -4.45 -12.80
C LYS A 45 12.49 -2.93 -12.86
N ASP A 46 12.41 -2.38 -14.07
CA ASP A 46 12.38 -0.92 -14.29
C ASP A 46 11.07 -0.27 -13.81
N HIS A 47 9.99 -1.05 -13.76
CA HIS A 47 8.67 -0.59 -13.36
C HIS A 47 8.17 -1.33 -12.11
N SER A 48 7.54 -0.57 -11.20
CA SER A 48 6.84 -1.15 -10.07
C SER A 48 5.55 -1.81 -10.55
N GLU A 49 5.21 -2.95 -9.97
CA GLU A 49 4.03 -3.75 -10.38
C GLU A 49 2.79 -3.38 -9.56
N MET A 50 3.00 -2.93 -8.32
CA MET A 50 1.94 -2.78 -7.34
C MET A 50 2.02 -1.41 -6.65
N LEU A 51 0.86 -0.88 -6.29
CA LEU A 51 0.71 0.18 -5.30
C LEU A 51 0.14 -0.44 -4.03
N VAL A 52 0.70 -0.08 -2.88
CA VAL A 52 0.26 -0.58 -1.57
C VAL A 52 -0.12 0.59 -0.69
N GLN A 53 -1.33 0.52 -0.13
CA GLN A 53 -1.80 1.39 0.94
C GLN A 53 -1.78 0.61 2.25
N ALA A 54 -1.15 1.16 3.29
CA ALA A 54 -1.12 0.54 4.62
C ALA A 54 -2.37 0.95 5.40
N ILE A 55 -3.09 -0.03 5.95
CA ILE A 55 -4.39 0.17 6.60
C ILE A 55 -4.29 -0.29 8.05
N ALA A 56 -4.67 0.60 8.97
CA ALA A 56 -4.63 0.34 10.40
C ALA A 56 -5.63 -0.76 10.79
N PRO A 57 -5.36 -1.51 11.87
CA PRO A 57 -6.33 -2.45 12.41
C PRO A 57 -7.67 -1.77 12.70
N GLN A 58 -8.77 -2.48 12.41
CA GLN A 58 -10.15 -1.99 12.65
C GLN A 58 -10.51 -0.67 11.96
N SER A 59 -9.76 -0.25 10.94
CA SER A 59 -10.13 0.94 10.17
C SER A 59 -11.13 0.62 9.08
N THR A 60 -12.11 1.52 8.92
CA THR A 60 -13.11 1.46 7.87
C THR A 60 -12.71 2.38 6.74
N LEU A 61 -12.55 1.82 5.53
CA LEU A 61 -12.34 2.59 4.32
C LEU A 61 -13.67 2.79 3.57
N PRO A 62 -14.09 4.03 3.30
CA PRO A 62 -15.27 4.26 2.50
C PRO A 62 -15.01 3.82 1.04
N MET A 63 -16.06 3.32 0.37
CA MET A 63 -15.95 2.75 -0.98
C MET A 63 -15.44 3.75 -2.02
N ASN A 64 -15.69 5.06 -1.83
CA ASN A 64 -15.17 6.12 -2.67
C ASN A 64 -13.63 6.23 -2.62
N SER A 65 -13.02 6.02 -1.46
CA SER A 65 -11.56 5.98 -1.29
C SER A 65 -10.97 4.77 -2.01
N ILE A 66 -11.59 3.60 -1.86
CA ILE A 66 -11.19 2.38 -2.58
C ILE A 66 -11.27 2.62 -4.10
N SER A 67 -12.39 3.13 -4.59
CA SER A 67 -12.59 3.45 -6.01
C SER A 67 -11.53 4.44 -6.54
N ARG A 68 -11.18 5.48 -5.76
CA ARG A 68 -10.12 6.43 -6.13
C ARG A 68 -8.75 5.76 -6.24
N SER A 69 -8.41 4.91 -5.29
CA SER A 69 -7.16 4.12 -5.29
C SER A 69 -7.08 3.19 -6.50
N VAL A 70 -8.15 2.44 -6.77
CA VAL A 70 -8.24 1.54 -7.94
C VAL A 70 -8.12 2.31 -9.25
N ARG A 71 -8.81 3.46 -9.38
CA ARG A 71 -8.69 4.34 -10.55
C ARG A 71 -7.25 4.81 -10.76
N MET A 72 -6.56 5.21 -9.70
CA MET A 72 -5.17 5.66 -9.77
C MET A 72 -4.23 4.53 -10.20
N ALA A 73 -4.34 3.35 -9.59
CA ALA A 73 -3.54 2.20 -9.96
C ALA A 73 -3.78 1.80 -11.43
N HIS A 74 -5.04 1.83 -11.87
CA HIS A 74 -5.42 1.57 -13.26
C HIS A 74 -4.81 2.58 -14.25
N SER A 75 -4.73 3.87 -13.91
CA SER A 75 -4.16 4.89 -14.81
C SER A 75 -2.66 4.68 -15.06
N VAL A 76 -1.95 4.08 -14.10
CA VAL A 76 -0.51 3.78 -14.20
C VAL A 76 -0.20 2.31 -14.46
N LYS A 77 -1.23 1.52 -14.83
CA LYS A 77 -1.15 0.08 -15.12
C LYS A 77 -0.47 -0.72 -13.99
N LYS A 78 -0.89 -0.49 -12.75
CA LYS A 78 -0.40 -1.21 -11.56
C LYS A 78 -1.55 -1.89 -10.84
N LYS A 79 -1.24 -2.93 -10.08
CA LYS A 79 -2.20 -3.54 -9.15
C LYS A 79 -2.38 -2.65 -7.92
N MET A 80 -3.60 -2.61 -7.38
CA MET A 80 -3.91 -1.88 -6.15
C MET A 80 -4.08 -2.87 -5.00
N LEU A 81 -3.21 -2.78 -3.99
CA LEU A 81 -3.23 -3.62 -2.80
C LEU A 81 -3.47 -2.77 -1.55
N PHE A 82 -4.32 -3.28 -0.66
CA PHE A 82 -4.52 -2.76 0.68
C PHE A 82 -3.88 -3.72 1.67
N GLY A 83 -2.84 -3.28 2.38
CA GLY A 83 -2.18 -4.03 3.43
C GLY A 83 -2.89 -3.79 4.76
N CYS A 84 -3.84 -4.67 5.09
CA CYS A 84 -4.61 -4.64 6.32
C CYS A 84 -3.80 -5.27 7.45
N ILE A 85 -3.47 -4.49 8.47
CA ILE A 85 -2.70 -4.95 9.62
C ILE A 85 -3.64 -5.65 10.60
N HIS A 86 -3.27 -6.87 11.01
CA HIS A 86 -3.99 -7.69 11.97
C HIS A 86 -3.03 -8.19 13.06
N ALA A 87 -3.58 -8.83 14.10
CA ALA A 87 -2.77 -9.37 15.21
C ALA A 87 -1.78 -10.45 14.76
N GLU A 88 -2.14 -11.25 13.76
CA GLU A 88 -1.35 -12.38 13.27
C GLU A 88 -0.42 -12.02 12.09
N GLY A 89 -0.48 -10.79 11.58
CA GLY A 89 0.32 -10.36 10.43
C GLY A 89 -0.38 -9.33 9.55
N ILE A 90 -0.15 -9.42 8.23
CA ILE A 90 -0.69 -8.48 7.26
C ILE A 90 -1.44 -9.25 6.18
N ALA A 91 -2.72 -8.93 5.99
CA ALA A 91 -3.52 -9.42 4.89
C ALA A 91 -3.49 -8.40 3.75
N TYR A 92 -3.08 -8.83 2.56
CA TYR A 92 -3.08 -8.00 1.36
C TYR A 92 -4.31 -8.29 0.52
N ILE A 93 -5.17 -7.29 0.33
CA ILE A 93 -6.40 -7.40 -0.46
C ILE A 93 -6.22 -6.62 -1.77
N GLU A 94 -6.38 -7.30 -2.91
CA GLU A 94 -6.37 -6.68 -4.22
C GLU A 94 -7.78 -6.21 -4.60
N PHE A 95 -7.89 -4.95 -5.06
CA PHE A 95 -9.08 -4.47 -5.74
C PHE A 95 -8.74 -4.10 -7.18
N ALA A 96 -9.54 -4.63 -8.11
CA ALA A 96 -9.38 -4.38 -9.53
C ALA A 96 -10.71 -3.95 -10.15
N ARG A 97 -10.64 -3.10 -11.17
CA ARG A 97 -11.80 -2.77 -12.01
C ARG A 97 -12.06 -3.93 -12.96
N ILE A 98 -13.22 -4.58 -12.84
CA ILE A 98 -13.69 -5.59 -13.79
C ILE A 98 -14.65 -4.90 -14.77
N LYS A 99 -14.43 -5.09 -16.07
CA LYS A 99 -15.44 -4.79 -17.08
C LYS A 99 -16.28 -6.05 -17.25
N LEU A 100 -17.58 -5.93 -16.98
CA LEU A 100 -18.56 -6.95 -17.32
C LEU A 100 -18.88 -6.89 -18.81
#